data_AF-A0A416RFA3-F1
#
_entry.id   AF-A0A416RFA3-F1
#
_cell.length_a   1.000
_cell.length_b   1.000
_cell.length_c   1.000
_cell.angle_alpha   90.00
_cell.angle_beta   90.00
_cell.angle_gamma   90.00
#
_symmetry.space_group_name_H-M   'P 1'
#
loop_
_entity.id
_entity.type
_entity.pdbx_description
1 polymer ?
#
loop_
_entity_poly.entity_id
_entity_poly.type
_entity_poly.pdbx_seq_one_letter_code
_entity_poly.pdbx_strand_id
1 'polypeptide(L)' 'MPESARIFFPRRSPGPREAERRELMAALAQTRGLISQAYGSFNSVSDSDLIESYVFEINSLQARYNYLLRRVKELEADS' A
#
# COMPACT_ATOMS: atom_id res chain seq x y z
N MET A 1 -32.83 39.15 7.79
CA MET A 1 -32.26 37.79 7.96
C MET A 1 -30.77 37.89 7.70
N PRO A 2 -29.85 37.51 8.60
CA PRO A 2 -28.42 37.64 8.32
C PRO A 2 -27.92 36.40 7.59
N GLU A 3 -27.27 36.65 6.46
CA GLU A 3 -26.64 35.67 5.58
C GLU A 3 -25.41 35.08 6.29
N SER A 4 -25.40 33.77 6.53
CA SER A 4 -24.23 33.08 7.10
C SER A 4 -23.12 32.98 6.06
N ALA A 5 -22.11 33.84 6.21
CA ALA A 5 -20.87 33.75 5.47
C ALA A 5 -20.19 32.40 5.73
N ARG A 6 -20.20 31.52 4.72
CA ARG A 6 -19.46 30.26 4.74
C ARG A 6 -17.97 30.59 4.69
N ILE A 7 -17.32 30.52 5.85
CA ILE A 7 -15.87 30.60 5.97
C ILE A 7 -15.27 29.43 5.20
N PHE A 8 -14.72 29.72 4.03
CA PHE A 8 -14.02 28.76 3.20
C PHE A 8 -12.63 28.56 3.80
N PHE A 9 -12.51 27.58 4.69
CA PHE A 9 -11.18 27.18 5.18
C PHE A 9 -10.41 26.56 4.01
N PRO A 10 -9.23 27.11 3.64
CA PRO A 10 -8.41 26.46 2.63
C PRO A 10 -7.98 25.11 3.21
N ARG A 11 -8.45 24.01 2.59
CA ARG A 11 -7.90 22.68 2.83
C ARG A 11 -6.40 22.80 2.53
N ARG A 12 -5.56 22.78 3.57
CA ARG A 12 -4.11 22.63 3.40
C ARG A 12 -3.90 21.35 2.60
N SER A 13 -3.58 21.49 1.31
CA SER A 13 -3.13 20.35 0.53
C SER A 13 -1.92 19.76 1.26
N PRO A 14 -1.90 18.43 1.48
CA PRO A 14 -0.70 17.80 2.02
C PRO A 14 0.47 18.19 1.12
N GLY A 15 1.60 18.57 1.74
CA GLY A 15 2.82 18.82 0.98
C GLY A 15 3.18 17.57 0.16
N PRO A 16 3.95 17.72 -0.93
CA PRO A 16 4.27 16.62 -1.84
C PRO A 16 4.81 15.38 -1.12
N ARG A 17 5.61 15.55 -0.06
CA ARG A 17 6.12 14.46 0.78
C ARG A 17 5.04 13.69 1.54
N GLU A 18 4.07 14.40 2.11
CA GLU A 18 2.97 13.77 2.86
C GLU A 18 2.00 13.07 1.91
N ALA A 19 1.85 13.56 0.68
CA ALA A 19 1.15 12.83 -0.37
C ALA A 19 1.88 11.53 -0.73
N GLU A 20 3.19 11.59 -1.00
CA GLU A 20 4.03 10.41 -1.28
C GLU A 20 3.98 9.38 -0.14
N ARG A 21 4.07 9.84 1.12
CA ARG A 21 3.98 8.97 2.30
C ARG A 21 2.64 8.23 2.36
N ARG A 22 1.53 8.92 2.09
CA ARG A 22 0.19 8.32 2.08
C ARG A 22 0.05 7.29 0.97
N GLU A 23 0.58 7.57 -0.22
CA GLU A 23 0.58 6.63 -1.34
C GLU A 23 1.38 5.37 -1.02
N LEU A 24 2.57 5.51 -0.43
CA LEU A 24 3.39 4.38 0.00
C LEU A 24 2.70 3.53 1.06
N MET A 25 2.05 4.17 2.05
CA MET A 25 1.28 3.46 3.08
C MET A 25 0.08 2.72 2.50
N ALA A 26 -0.65 3.34 1.56
CA ALA A 26 -1.76 2.70 0.86
C ALA A 26 -1.28 1.49 0.03
N ALA A 27 -0.15 1.64 -0.68
CA ALA A 27 0.46 0.57 -1.45
C ALA A 27 0.94 -0.59 -0.56
N LEU A 28 1.48 -0.31 0.63
CA LEU A 28 1.85 -1.33 1.63
C LEU A 28 0.63 -2.11 2.11
N ALA A 29 -0.45 -1.42 2.47
CA ALA A 29 -1.68 -2.04 2.92
C ALA A 29 -2.30 -2.93 1.83
N GLN A 30 -2.35 -2.43 0.60
CA GLN A 30 -2.80 -3.20 -0.57
C GLN A 30 -1.94 -4.45 -0.78
N THR A 31 -0.61 -4.29 -0.79
CA THR A 31 0.31 -5.41 -1.03
C THR A 31 0.18 -6.47 0.07
N ARG A 32 -0.01 -6.05 1.33
CA ARG A 32 -0.27 -6.98 2.43
C ARG A 32 -1.57 -7.77 2.24
N GLY A 33 -2.63 -7.12 1.75
CA GLY A 33 -3.89 -7.77 1.41
C GLY A 33 -3.72 -8.82 0.30
N LEU A 34 -2.98 -8.48 -0.76
CA LEU A 34 -2.68 -9.41 -1.85
C LEU A 34 -1.87 -10.62 -1.36
N ILE A 35 -0.88 -10.42 -0.48
CA ILE A 35 -0.12 -11.51 0.13
C ILE A 35 -1.05 -12.45 0.90
N SER A 36 -1.93 -11.91 1.75
CA SER A 36 -2.90 -12.71 2.50
C SER A 36 -3.85 -13.48 1.59
N GLN A 37 -4.30 -12.87 0.49
CA GLN A 37 -5.15 -13.52 -0.51
C GLN A 37 -4.43 -14.66 -1.23
N ALA A 38 -3.18 -14.44 -1.65
CA ALA A 38 -2.36 -15.44 -2.33
C ALA A 38 -2.10 -16.64 -1.42
N TYR A 39 -1.75 -16.42 -0.14
CA TYR A 39 -1.63 -17.49 0.84
C TYR A 39 -2.94 -18.25 1.06
N GLY A 40 -4.07 -17.56 1.14
CA GLY A 40 -5.38 -18.20 1.27
C GLY A 40 -5.70 -19.12 0.10
N SER A 41 -5.39 -18.68 -1.12
CA SER A 41 -5.62 -19.45 -2.35
C SER A 41 -4.64 -20.62 -2.45
N PHE A 42 -3.35 -20.39 -2.17
CA PHE A 42 -2.31 -21.42 -2.13
C PHE A 42 -2.68 -22.59 -1.22
N ASN A 43 -3.17 -22.31 -0.01
CA ASN A 43 -3.54 -23.33 0.97
C ASN A 43 -4.73 -24.20 0.52
N SER A 44 -5.51 -23.76 -0.47
CA SER A 44 -6.67 -24.48 -1.00
C SER A 44 -6.39 -25.32 -2.24
N VAL A 45 -5.20 -25.18 -2.84
CA VAL A 45 -4.83 -25.79 -4.11
C VAL A 45 -3.92 -27.00 -3.88
N SER A 46 -4.14 -28.08 -4.64
CA SER A 46 -3.32 -29.29 -4.62
C SER A 46 -2.63 -29.59 -5.95
N ASP A 47 -2.88 -28.77 -6.98
CA ASP A 47 -2.25 -28.88 -8.28
C ASP A 47 -0.82 -28.33 -8.25
N SER A 48 0.15 -29.09 -8.76
CA SER A 48 1.57 -28.78 -8.65
C SER A 48 1.98 -27.55 -9.44
N ASP A 49 1.43 -27.34 -10.64
CA ASP A 49 1.76 -26.19 -11.48
C ASP A 49 1.18 -24.90 -10.87
N LEU A 50 -0.03 -24.98 -10.32
CA LEU A 50 -0.64 -23.87 -9.60
C LEU A 50 0.11 -23.53 -8.30
N ILE A 51 0.57 -24.55 -7.55
CA ILE A 51 1.41 -24.35 -6.37
C ILE A 51 2.68 -23.56 -6.72
N GLU A 52 3.37 -23.94 -7.80
CA GLU A 52 4.58 -23.23 -8.25
C GLU A 52 4.26 -21.78 -8.66
N SER A 53 3.16 -21.56 -9.38
CA SER A 53 2.69 -20.22 -9.74
C SER A 53 2.46 -19.33 -8.50
N TYR A 54 1.79 -19.85 -7.48
CA TYR A 54 1.57 -19.11 -6.23
C TYR A 54 2.86 -18.84 -5.46
N VAL A 55 3.84 -19.75 -5.48
CA VAL A 55 5.15 -19.50 -4.87
C VAL A 55 5.83 -18.30 -5.53
N PHE A 56 5.83 -18.23 -6.87
CA PHE A 56 6.35 -17.08 -7.60
C PHE A 56 5.56 -15.80 -7.31
N GLU A 57 4.24 -15.87 -7.27
CA GLU A 57 3.37 -14.74 -6.95
C GLU A 57 3.65 -14.19 -5.55
N ILE A 58 3.64 -15.05 -4.52
CA ILE A 58 3.91 -14.67 -3.13
C ILE A 58 5.30 -14.05 -3.00
N ASN A 59 6.32 -14.64 -3.61
CA ASN A 59 7.68 -14.09 -3.59
C ASN A 59 7.74 -12.70 -4.23
N SER A 60 7.05 -12.49 -5.37
CA SER A 60 7.00 -11.20 -6.04
C SER A 60 6.31 -10.13 -5.18
N LEU A 61 5.23 -10.49 -4.49
CA LEU A 61 4.50 -9.61 -3.59
C LEU A 61 5.33 -9.28 -2.34
N GLN A 62 6.06 -10.25 -1.79
CA GLN A 62 6.99 -10.02 -0.68
C GLN A 62 8.14 -9.08 -1.09
N ALA A 63 8.70 -9.25 -2.29
CA ALA A 63 9.73 -8.35 -2.82
C ALA A 63 9.19 -6.91 -2.97
N ARG A 64 7.97 -6.75 -3.51
CA ARG A 64 7.28 -5.46 -3.59
C ARG A 64 7.06 -4.84 -2.20
N TYR A 65 6.58 -5.63 -1.23
CA TYR A 65 6.36 -5.17 0.14
C TYR A 65 7.66 -4.66 0.78
N ASN A 66 8.75 -5.42 0.64
CA ASN A 66 10.08 -5.04 1.14
C ASN A 66 10.60 -3.76 0.50
N TYR A 67 10.41 -3.59 -0.82
CA TYR A 67 10.76 -2.35 -1.52
C TYR A 67 9.98 -1.16 -0.96
N LEU A 68 8.65 -1.28 -0.81
CA LEU A 68 7.82 -0.21 -0.27
C LEU A 68 8.21 0.17 1.16
N LEU A 69 8.54 -0.81 2.00
CA LEU A 69 9.04 -0.55 3.36
C LEU A 69 10.36 0.22 3.35
N ARG A 70 11.29 -0.10 2.45
CA ARG A 70 12.54 0.66 2.31
C ARG A 70 12.25 2.08 1.87
N ARG A 71 11.36 2.26 0.89
CA ARG A 71 11.00 3.58 0.37
C ARG A 71 10.35 4.49 1.44
N VAL A 72 9.48 3.93 2.29
CA VAL A 72 8.94 4.65 3.45
C VAL A 72 10.05 5.08 4.40
N LYS A 73 10.96 4.17 4.75
CA LYS A 73 12.07 4.47 5.66
C LYS A 73 12.99 5.56 5.11
N GLU A 74 13.30 5.53 3.82
CA GLU A 74 14.07 6.58 3.14
C GLU A 74 13.36 7.93 3.23
N LEU A 75 12.05 7.96 2.97
CA LEU A 75 11.25 9.18 3.04
C LEU A 75 11.20 9.76 4.46
N GLU A 76 11.14 8.90 5.49
CA GLU A 76 11.17 9.32 6.90
C GLU A 76 12.58 9.72 7.37
N ALA A 77 13.65 9.18 6.77
CA ALA A 77 15.03 9.54 7.09
C ALA A 77 15.51 10.85 6.43
N ASP A 78 14.92 11.21 5.29
CA ASP A 78 15.18 12.48 4.58
C ASP A 78 14.40 13.68 5.18
N SER A 79 13.67 13.45 6.28
CA SER A 79 12.76 14.40 6.90
C SER A 79 13.22 14.86 8.28
#